data_AF-A0A3R9X318-F1
#
_entry.id   AF-A0A3R9X318-F1
#
_cell.length_a   1.000
_cell.length_b   1.000
_cell.length_c   1.000
_cell.angle_alpha   90.00
_cell.angle_beta   90.00
_cell.angle_gamma   90.00
#
_symmetry.space_group_name_H-M   'P 1'
#
loop_
_entity.id
_entity.type
_entity.pdbx_description
1 polymer ?
#
loop_
_entity_poly.entity_id
_entity_poly.type
_entity_poly.pdbx_seq_one_letter_code
_entity_poly.pdbx_strand_id
1 'polypeptide(L)'
;MGNVWRDARSIPDLGHAMAGWLEGRIPSWPGYDGPFGQEETNGARHLVPTLIALNRAGFVTVNSQPGTEGRGYDGAHWRQKAYLEGYLDDRSPFLVHVVRSVESAGMVVVRGTRRPARPIPFTDRDGEPVAGISVRLPRNQMAREWHGIGRQAMRDLRSRGVRLTLIDPIWGRDDRLWPALIGAVR
;
A
#
# COMPACT_ATOMS: atom_id res chain seq x y z
N MET A 1 -17.32 -15.72 16.61
CA MET A 1 -16.78 -15.58 15.24
C MET A 1 -15.27 -15.68 15.32
N GLY A 2 -14.64 -16.45 14.44
CA GLY A 2 -13.17 -16.56 14.38
C GLY A 2 -12.51 -15.21 14.05
N ASN A 3 -11.25 -15.05 14.42
CA ASN A 3 -10.49 -13.86 14.05
C ASN A 3 -9.95 -14.09 12.63
N VAL A 4 -10.54 -13.43 11.62
CA VAL A 4 -10.20 -13.59 10.20
C VAL A 4 -8.69 -13.47 9.92
N TRP A 5 -7.99 -12.60 10.64
CA TRP A 5 -6.54 -12.44 10.52
C TRP A 5 -5.77 -13.63 11.08
N ARG A 6 -6.23 -14.19 12.21
CA ARG A 6 -5.68 -15.40 12.82
C ARG A 6 -5.96 -16.65 11.99
N ASP A 7 -7.10 -16.66 11.28
CA ASP A 7 -7.55 -17.77 10.45
C ASP A 7 -6.92 -17.75 9.04
N ALA A 8 -6.30 -16.63 8.63
CA ALA A 8 -5.59 -16.50 7.37
C ALA A 8 -4.43 -17.50 7.25
N ARG A 9 -4.33 -18.15 6.07
CA ARG A 9 -3.32 -19.18 5.79
C ARG A 9 -2.35 -18.80 4.69
N SER A 10 -2.64 -17.76 3.92
CA SER A 10 -1.88 -17.37 2.74
C SER A 10 -1.92 -15.85 2.48
N ILE A 11 -1.05 -15.36 1.59
CA ILE A 11 -1.07 -13.96 1.09
C ILE A 11 -2.46 -13.61 0.49
N PRO A 12 -3.09 -14.45 -0.37
CA PRO A 12 -4.46 -14.20 -0.82
C PRO A 12 -5.49 -14.08 0.31
N ASP A 13 -5.41 -14.90 1.37
CA ASP A 13 -6.34 -14.77 2.51
C ASP A 13 -6.19 -13.40 3.20
N LEU A 14 -4.95 -12.91 3.35
CA LEU A 14 -4.69 -11.57 3.88
C LEU A 14 -5.27 -10.49 2.96
N GLY A 15 -5.19 -10.65 1.65
CA GLY A 15 -5.83 -9.75 0.67
C GLY A 15 -7.34 -9.70 0.84
N HIS A 16 -8.01 -10.86 0.96
CA HIS A 16 -9.46 -10.90 1.19
C HIS A 16 -9.88 -10.25 2.52
N ALA A 17 -9.08 -10.44 3.57
CA ALA A 17 -9.30 -9.79 4.86
C ALA A 17 -9.09 -8.27 4.77
N MET A 18 -8.05 -7.81 4.07
CA MET A 18 -7.80 -6.38 3.84
C MET A 18 -8.92 -5.73 3.03
N ALA A 19 -9.40 -6.38 1.97
CA ALA A 19 -10.58 -5.93 1.22
C ALA A 19 -11.82 -5.82 2.13
N GLY A 20 -12.02 -6.78 3.06
CA GLY A 20 -13.11 -6.69 4.02
C GLY A 20 -12.97 -5.56 5.03
N TRP A 21 -11.75 -5.18 5.43
CA TRP A 21 -11.52 -3.98 6.25
C TRP A 21 -11.83 -2.69 5.47
N LEU A 22 -11.36 -2.58 4.22
CA LEU A 22 -11.68 -1.44 3.33
C LEU A 22 -13.19 -1.29 3.05
N GLU A 23 -13.94 -2.40 3.07
CA GLU A 23 -15.41 -2.41 2.94
C GLU A 23 -16.15 -2.16 4.27
N GLY A 24 -15.43 -1.97 5.38
CA GLY A 24 -16.02 -1.79 6.70
C GLY A 24 -16.60 -3.05 7.33
N ARG A 25 -16.39 -4.23 6.73
CA ARG A 25 -16.87 -5.53 7.24
C ARG A 25 -15.96 -6.09 8.35
N ILE A 26 -14.71 -5.63 8.40
CA ILE A 26 -13.73 -5.98 9.44
C ILE A 26 -13.35 -4.69 10.16
N PRO A 27 -13.38 -4.64 11.50
CA PRO A 27 -13.27 -3.39 12.26
C PRO A 27 -11.84 -2.84 12.37
N SER A 28 -10.81 -3.65 12.14
CA SER A 28 -9.41 -3.23 12.17
C SER A 28 -8.51 -4.25 11.48
N TRP A 29 -7.29 -3.86 11.14
CA TRP A 29 -6.25 -4.77 10.66
C TRP A 29 -4.98 -4.67 11.51
N PRO A 30 -4.10 -5.68 11.52
CA PRO A 30 -2.93 -5.73 12.40
C PRO A 30 -2.04 -4.48 12.47
N GLY A 31 -1.93 -3.71 11.38
CA GLY A 31 -1.12 -2.50 11.32
C GLY A 31 -1.88 -1.18 11.53
N TYR A 32 -3.20 -1.22 11.76
CA TYR A 32 -4.02 -0.03 12.01
C TYR A 32 -5.16 -0.33 12.97
N ASP A 33 -5.10 0.28 14.14
CA ASP A 33 -6.09 0.10 15.21
C ASP A 33 -7.29 1.03 15.01
N GLY A 34 -8.16 0.68 14.06
CA GLY A 34 -9.42 1.39 13.83
C GLY A 34 -10.16 0.94 12.57
N PRO A 35 -11.45 1.29 12.47
CA PRO A 35 -12.22 1.03 11.25
C PRO A 35 -11.66 1.88 10.11
N PHE A 36 -11.75 1.32 8.91
CA PHE A 36 -11.55 2.12 7.71
C PHE A 36 -12.61 3.24 7.65
N GLY A 37 -12.23 4.43 7.16
CA GLY A 37 -13.16 5.57 7.04
C GLY A 37 -12.65 6.90 7.60
N GLN A 38 -11.80 6.89 8.65
CA GLN A 38 -11.21 8.12 9.19
C GLN A 38 -10.37 8.85 8.13
N GLU A 39 -9.61 8.10 7.34
CA GLU A 39 -8.74 8.60 6.26
C GLU A 39 -9.53 9.07 5.03
N GLU A 40 -10.78 8.61 4.84
CA GLU A 40 -11.63 9.04 3.72
C GLU A 40 -11.98 10.53 3.77
N THR A 41 -12.01 11.12 4.97
CA THR A 41 -12.30 12.55 5.20
C THR A 41 -11.25 13.46 4.55
N ASN A 42 -10.05 12.95 4.29
CA ASN A 42 -8.91 13.71 3.77
C ASN A 42 -8.65 13.46 2.27
N GLY A 43 -9.68 13.12 1.50
CA GLY A 43 -9.60 13.05 0.04
C GLY A 43 -9.03 11.75 -0.54
N ALA A 44 -8.99 10.66 0.23
CA ALA A 44 -8.51 9.35 -0.23
C ALA A 44 -9.64 8.38 -0.63
N ARG A 45 -10.92 8.78 -0.51
CA ARG A 45 -12.07 7.88 -0.70
C ARG A 45 -12.16 7.26 -2.10
N HIS A 46 -11.74 7.98 -3.14
CA HIS A 46 -11.77 7.49 -4.52
C HIS A 46 -10.75 6.37 -4.78
N LEU A 47 -9.79 6.16 -3.88
CA LEU A 47 -8.80 5.07 -3.97
C LEU A 47 -9.41 3.72 -3.64
N VAL A 48 -10.42 3.70 -2.76
CA VAL A 48 -10.97 2.50 -2.11
C VAL A 48 -11.38 1.41 -3.10
N PRO A 49 -12.10 1.68 -4.21
CA PRO A 49 -12.45 0.64 -5.17
C PRO A 49 -11.23 -0.03 -5.79
N THR A 50 -10.19 0.75 -6.10
CA THR A 50 -8.92 0.23 -6.64
C THR A 50 -8.19 -0.62 -5.61
N LEU A 51 -8.10 -0.15 -4.36
CA LEU A 51 -7.45 -0.91 -3.28
C LEU A 51 -8.16 -2.25 -3.02
N ILE A 52 -9.50 -2.27 -3.00
CA ILE A 52 -10.28 -3.50 -2.85
C ILE A 52 -9.98 -4.47 -4.00
N ALA A 53 -9.98 -3.98 -5.24
CA ALA A 53 -9.72 -4.80 -6.42
C ALA A 53 -8.30 -5.41 -6.38
N LEU A 54 -7.30 -4.62 -6.03
CA LEU A 54 -5.91 -5.07 -5.88
C LEU A 54 -5.77 -6.15 -4.80
N ASN A 55 -6.38 -5.93 -3.63
CA ASN A 55 -6.37 -6.88 -2.52
C ASN A 55 -6.99 -8.22 -2.90
N ARG A 56 -8.12 -8.21 -3.62
CA ARG A 56 -8.77 -9.42 -4.14
C ARG A 56 -7.93 -10.12 -5.21
N ALA A 57 -7.19 -9.37 -6.02
CA ALA A 57 -6.27 -9.90 -7.02
C ALA A 57 -4.96 -10.45 -6.43
N GLY A 58 -4.72 -10.26 -5.13
CA GLY A 58 -3.56 -10.78 -4.41
C GLY A 58 -2.44 -9.78 -4.15
N PHE A 59 -2.66 -8.49 -4.44
CA PHE A 59 -1.78 -7.41 -4.00
C PHE A 59 -2.31 -6.83 -2.68
N VAL A 60 -1.76 -7.31 -1.56
CA VAL A 60 -2.19 -6.96 -0.21
C VAL A 60 -1.70 -5.55 0.14
N THR A 61 -2.57 -4.56 0.08
CA THR A 61 -2.21 -3.14 0.28
C THR A 61 -2.07 -2.81 1.76
N VAL A 62 -1.00 -2.13 2.17
CA VAL A 62 -0.74 -1.81 3.59
C VAL A 62 -0.58 -0.32 3.88
N ASN A 63 -0.35 0.49 2.85
CA ASN A 63 -0.28 1.94 2.98
C ASN A 63 -0.57 2.59 1.61
N SER A 64 -1.23 3.73 1.59
CA SER A 64 -1.53 4.46 0.36
C SER A 64 -1.82 5.92 0.65
N GLN A 65 -1.54 6.80 -0.31
CA GLN A 65 -2.00 8.20 -0.28
C GLN A 65 -2.26 8.70 -1.71
N PRO A 66 -3.24 9.59 -1.91
CA PRO A 66 -3.43 10.26 -3.20
C PRO A 66 -2.29 11.25 -3.48
N GLY A 67 -2.16 11.64 -4.74
CA GLY A 67 -1.41 12.83 -5.13
C GLY A 67 -2.23 14.07 -4.82
N THR A 68 -1.69 15.00 -4.03
CA THR A 68 -2.35 16.26 -3.70
C THR A 68 -1.33 17.39 -3.60
N GLU A 69 -1.75 18.62 -3.87
CA GLU A 69 -0.93 19.81 -3.68
C GLU A 69 -1.85 20.96 -3.28
N GLY A 70 -1.49 21.67 -2.21
CA GLY A 70 -2.29 22.78 -1.72
C GLY A 70 -2.08 23.09 -0.24
N ARG A 71 -2.93 23.95 0.31
CA ARG A 71 -2.88 24.28 1.74
C ARG A 71 -3.50 23.16 2.57
N GLY A 72 -2.77 22.72 3.59
CA GLY A 72 -3.26 21.77 4.58
C GLY A 72 -4.10 22.42 5.68
N TYR A 73 -4.61 21.60 6.59
CA TYR A 73 -5.41 22.05 7.74
C TYR A 73 -4.64 23.00 8.69
N ASP A 74 -3.31 22.96 8.66
CA ASP A 74 -2.40 23.77 9.47
C ASP A 74 -1.95 25.05 8.75
N GLY A 75 -2.49 25.33 7.56
CA GLY A 75 -2.14 26.49 6.74
C GLY A 75 -0.81 26.36 5.98
N ALA A 76 -0.03 25.30 6.22
CA ALA A 76 1.21 25.01 5.49
C ALA A 76 0.89 24.56 4.07
N HIS A 77 1.87 24.70 3.17
CA HIS A 77 1.79 24.13 1.82
C HIS A 77 2.20 22.66 1.86
N TRP A 78 1.26 21.77 1.56
CA TRP A 78 1.48 20.34 1.50
C TRP A 78 1.53 19.89 0.05
N ARG A 79 2.46 18.97 -0.22
CA ARG A 79 2.55 18.26 -1.49
C ARG A 79 2.69 16.78 -1.22
N GLN A 80 1.95 16.00 -1.99
CA GLN A 80 1.92 14.54 -1.93
C GLN A 80 2.08 13.98 -3.33
N LYS A 81 2.89 12.93 -3.45
CA LYS A 81 2.87 12.04 -4.60
C LYS A 81 1.85 10.95 -4.36
N ALA A 82 1.14 10.53 -5.41
CA ALA A 82 0.35 9.31 -5.34
C ALA A 82 1.27 8.12 -5.04
N TYR A 83 0.90 7.32 -4.06
CA TYR A 83 1.73 6.22 -3.56
C TYR A 83 0.89 5.04 -3.10
N LEU A 84 1.39 3.82 -3.37
CA LEU A 84 0.86 2.57 -2.86
C LEU A 84 1.98 1.67 -2.34
N GLU A 85 1.74 1.05 -1.19
CA GLU A 85 2.56 0.00 -0.60
C GLU A 85 1.78 -1.28 -0.41
N GLY A 86 2.43 -2.43 -0.61
CA GLY A 86 1.82 -3.71 -0.28
C GLY A 86 2.73 -4.90 -0.50
N TYR A 87 2.14 -6.09 -0.40
CA TYR A 87 2.80 -7.37 -0.62
C TYR A 87 2.15 -8.15 -1.75
N LEU A 88 2.98 -8.79 -2.56
CA LEU A 88 2.60 -9.74 -3.60
C LEU A 88 3.37 -11.05 -3.42
N ASP A 89 2.77 -12.17 -3.84
CA ASP A 89 3.48 -13.45 -3.96
C ASP A 89 4.51 -13.36 -5.11
N ASP A 90 5.76 -13.71 -4.85
CA ASP A 90 6.89 -13.67 -5.79
C ASP A 90 6.71 -14.58 -7.01
N ARG A 91 5.85 -15.59 -6.90
CA ARG A 91 5.51 -16.54 -7.98
C ARG A 91 4.24 -16.15 -8.71
N SER A 92 3.50 -15.14 -8.24
CA SER A 92 2.26 -14.73 -8.89
C SER A 92 2.57 -14.05 -10.24
N PRO A 93 1.97 -14.49 -11.37
CA PRO A 93 2.05 -13.76 -12.63
C PRO A 93 1.56 -12.32 -12.50
N PHE A 94 0.67 -12.05 -11.54
CA PHE A 94 0.15 -10.72 -11.26
C PHE A 94 1.25 -9.72 -10.87
N LEU A 95 2.33 -10.18 -10.20
CA LEU A 95 3.49 -9.34 -9.89
C LEU A 95 4.09 -8.72 -11.15
N VAL A 96 4.29 -9.52 -12.20
CA VAL A 96 4.84 -9.04 -13.48
C VAL A 96 3.88 -8.07 -14.16
N HIS A 97 2.58 -8.34 -14.12
CA HIS A 97 1.56 -7.48 -14.73
C HIS A 97 1.47 -6.12 -14.04
N VAL A 98 1.42 -6.10 -12.70
CA VAL A 98 1.41 -4.86 -11.91
C VAL A 98 2.65 -4.03 -12.22
N VAL A 99 3.84 -4.62 -12.11
CA VAL A 99 5.10 -3.90 -12.36
C VAL A 99 5.14 -3.33 -13.78
N ARG A 100 4.81 -4.13 -14.80
CA ARG A 100 4.80 -3.66 -16.19
C ARG A 100 3.80 -2.54 -16.42
N SER A 101 2.60 -2.66 -15.85
CA SER A 101 1.54 -1.66 -16.02
C SER A 101 1.98 -0.31 -15.44
N VAL A 102 2.50 -0.30 -14.21
CA VAL A 102 2.90 0.96 -13.56
C VAL A 102 4.20 1.54 -14.14
N GLU A 103 5.18 0.72 -14.53
CA GLU A 103 6.38 1.21 -15.22
C GLU A 103 6.03 1.81 -16.59
N SER A 104 5.11 1.19 -17.34
CA SER A 104 4.63 1.72 -18.63
C SER A 104 3.85 3.03 -18.46
N ALA A 105 3.24 3.25 -17.29
CA ALA A 105 2.61 4.52 -16.92
C ALA A 105 3.62 5.59 -16.42
N GLY A 106 4.92 5.27 -16.35
CA GLY A 106 5.97 6.18 -15.89
C GLY A 106 6.10 6.27 -14.37
N MET A 107 5.59 5.28 -13.64
CA MET A 107 5.70 5.23 -12.17
C MET A 107 7.05 4.64 -11.74
N VAL A 108 7.47 4.98 -10.53
CA VAL A 108 8.65 4.39 -9.87
C VAL A 108 8.23 3.14 -9.11
N VAL A 109 8.94 2.03 -9.32
CA VAL A 109 8.76 0.77 -8.58
C VAL A 109 9.97 0.52 -7.69
N VAL A 110 9.73 0.39 -6.39
CA VAL A 110 10.75 -0.01 -5.41
C VAL A 110 10.39 -1.38 -4.84
N ARG A 111 11.34 -2.33 -4.93
CA ARG A 111 11.16 -3.71 -4.44
C ARG A 111 11.90 -3.95 -3.12
N GLY A 112 11.19 -4.52 -2.16
CA GLY A 112 11.74 -5.07 -0.92
C GLY A 112 12.36 -4.05 0.03
N THR A 113 13.27 -4.52 0.88
CA THR A 113 13.97 -3.71 1.90
C THR A 113 15.23 -3.01 1.38
N ARG A 114 15.45 -3.02 0.06
CA ARG A 114 16.62 -2.35 -0.52
C ARG A 114 16.40 -0.85 -0.38
N ARG A 115 17.25 -0.22 0.43
CA ARG A 115 17.27 1.23 0.58
C ARG A 115 17.58 1.84 -0.81
N PRO A 116 16.79 2.81 -1.28
CA PRO A 116 17.13 3.53 -2.49
C PRO A 116 18.47 4.26 -2.30
N ALA A 117 19.21 4.47 -3.39
CA ALA A 117 20.52 5.15 -3.33
C ALA A 117 20.40 6.58 -2.77
N ARG A 118 19.24 7.21 -2.96
CA ARG A 118 18.85 8.49 -2.38
C ARG A 118 17.45 8.35 -1.78
N PRO A 119 17.13 9.02 -0.66
CA PRO A 119 15.77 9.06 -0.15
C PRO A 119 14.77 9.49 -1.23
N ILE A 120 13.60 8.85 -1.26
CA ILE A 120 12.52 9.20 -2.19
C ILE A 120 11.40 9.85 -1.37
N PRO A 121 11.32 11.19 -1.33
CA PRO A 121 10.22 11.87 -0.65
C PRO A 121 8.94 11.68 -1.44
N PHE A 122 7.85 11.45 -0.71
CA PHE A 122 6.48 11.38 -1.26
C PHE A 122 5.49 12.27 -0.52
N THR A 123 5.90 12.92 0.58
CA THR A 123 5.13 14.00 1.22
C THR A 123 6.07 15.10 1.70
N ASP A 124 5.79 16.33 1.28
CA ASP A 124 6.48 17.55 1.70
C ASP A 124 5.52 18.47 2.48
N ARG A 125 6.06 19.21 3.45
CA ARG A 125 5.42 20.32 4.15
C ARG A 125 6.33 21.55 4.06
N ASP A 126 5.87 22.61 3.41
CA ASP A 126 6.63 23.85 3.16
C ASP A 126 8.00 23.61 2.50
N GLY A 127 8.09 22.62 1.61
CA GLY A 127 9.31 22.25 0.90
C GLY A 127 10.23 21.29 1.66
N GLU A 128 9.89 20.93 2.91
CA GLU A 128 10.63 19.97 3.71
C GLU A 128 9.98 18.57 3.65
N PRO A 129 10.72 17.51 3.28
CA PRO A 129 10.21 16.15 3.30
C PRO A 129 9.81 15.69 4.70
N VAL A 130 8.56 15.30 4.87
CA VAL A 130 8.02 14.75 6.13
C VAL A 130 7.69 13.26 6.03
N ALA A 131 7.57 12.72 4.81
CA ALA A 131 7.48 11.29 4.57
C ALA A 131 8.22 10.88 3.28
N GLY A 132 8.79 9.68 3.30
CA GLY A 132 9.55 9.16 2.18
C GLY A 132 10.14 7.79 2.43
N ILE A 133 10.65 7.16 1.37
CA ILE A 133 11.48 5.96 1.48
C ILE A 133 12.90 6.41 1.83
N SER A 134 13.22 6.48 3.11
CA SER A 134 14.51 7.04 3.59
C SER A 134 15.44 6.01 4.21
N VAL A 135 14.89 4.93 4.77
CA VAL A 135 15.62 3.95 5.59
C VAL A 135 15.41 2.51 5.14
N ARG A 136 16.39 1.65 5.45
CA ARG A 136 16.21 0.20 5.41
C ARG A 136 15.20 -0.19 6.49
N LEU A 137 14.11 -0.84 6.12
CA LEU A 137 13.15 -1.37 7.08
C LEU A 137 13.85 -2.36 8.04
N PRO A 138 13.54 -2.32 9.35
CA PRO A 138 14.14 -3.25 10.29
C PRO A 138 13.76 -4.69 9.95
N ARG A 139 14.61 -5.65 10.31
CA ARG A 139 14.39 -7.08 10.01
C ARG A 139 13.05 -7.61 10.54
N ASN A 140 12.53 -7.02 11.61
CA ASN A 140 11.25 -7.40 12.21
C ASN A 140 10.05 -6.56 11.71
N GLN A 141 10.20 -5.68 10.73
CA GLN A 141 9.11 -4.80 10.24
C GLN A 141 7.85 -5.60 9.90
N MET A 142 7.99 -6.66 9.10
CA MET A 142 6.89 -7.53 8.70
C MET A 142 6.20 -8.17 9.91
N ALA A 143 6.97 -8.58 10.94
CA ALA A 143 6.38 -9.19 12.14
C ALA A 143 5.62 -8.17 13.00
N ARG A 144 6.05 -6.90 13.00
CA ARG A 144 5.36 -5.80 13.69
C ARG A 144 4.07 -5.42 12.96
N GLU A 145 4.14 -5.27 11.65
CA GLU A 145 3.01 -4.87 10.78
C GLU A 145 1.91 -5.95 10.74
N TRP A 146 2.30 -7.23 10.78
CA TRP A 146 1.38 -8.38 10.73
C TRP A 146 1.27 -9.11 12.07
N HIS A 147 1.30 -8.37 13.18
CA HIS A 147 1.16 -8.96 14.50
C HIS A 147 -0.21 -9.66 14.65
N GLY A 148 -0.21 -10.90 15.15
CA GLY A 148 -1.44 -11.64 15.46
C GLY A 148 -2.10 -12.40 14.30
N ILE A 149 -1.53 -12.35 13.08
CA ILE A 149 -2.03 -13.18 11.97
C ILE A 149 -1.74 -14.67 12.15
N GLY A 150 -2.42 -15.50 11.37
CA GLY A 150 -2.22 -16.95 11.35
C GLY A 150 -0.78 -17.36 11.03
N ARG A 151 -0.28 -18.41 11.70
CA ARG A 151 1.10 -18.91 11.51
C ARG A 151 1.38 -19.39 10.08
N GLN A 152 0.34 -19.83 9.36
CA GLN A 152 0.47 -20.23 7.95
C GLN A 152 0.65 -19.00 7.06
N ALA A 153 -0.20 -17.97 7.19
CA ALA A 153 -0.05 -16.72 6.45
C ALA A 153 1.29 -16.02 6.73
N MET A 154 1.75 -16.00 8.00
CA MET A 154 3.06 -15.43 8.33
C MET A 154 4.23 -16.19 7.69
N ARG A 155 4.17 -17.53 7.63
CA ARG A 155 5.17 -18.33 6.90
C ARG A 155 5.12 -18.06 5.41
N ASP A 156 3.91 -17.91 4.87
CA ASP A 156 3.69 -17.62 3.47
C ASP A 156 4.31 -16.27 3.08
N LEU A 157 3.97 -15.22 3.82
CA LEU A 157 4.49 -13.87 3.63
C LEU A 157 6.02 -13.80 3.75
N ARG A 158 6.62 -14.55 4.68
CA ARG A 158 8.09 -14.61 4.83
C ARG A 158 8.81 -15.33 3.69
N SER A 159 8.16 -16.34 3.11
CA SER A 159 8.79 -17.18 2.09
C SER A 159 8.56 -16.67 0.67
N ARG A 160 7.42 -16.04 0.42
CA ARG A 160 6.97 -15.62 -0.93
C ARG A 160 6.64 -14.14 -1.04
N GLY A 161 6.50 -13.41 0.06
CA GLY A 161 6.07 -12.03 0.04
C GLY A 161 7.15 -11.07 -0.50
N VAL A 162 6.83 -10.39 -1.60
CA VAL A 162 7.57 -9.24 -2.13
C VAL A 162 6.86 -7.97 -1.72
N ARG A 163 7.52 -7.15 -0.89
CA ARG A 163 7.04 -5.79 -0.59
C ARG A 163 7.30 -4.90 -1.81
N LEU A 164 6.27 -4.20 -2.29
CA LEU A 164 6.39 -3.20 -3.34
C LEU A 164 5.96 -1.84 -2.81
N THR A 165 6.67 -0.82 -3.28
CA THR A 165 6.31 0.58 -3.17
C THR A 165 6.21 1.14 -4.58
N LEU A 166 5.05 1.67 -4.94
CA LEU A 166 4.72 2.21 -6.25
C LEU A 166 4.42 3.70 -6.12
N ILE A 167 5.15 4.56 -6.83
CA ILE A 167 5.09 6.02 -6.65
C ILE A 167 4.90 6.71 -7.99
N ASP A 168 3.94 7.62 -8.07
CA ASP A 168 3.93 8.63 -9.13
C ASP A 168 5.04 9.65 -8.85
N PRO A 169 6.04 9.82 -9.74
CA PRO A 169 7.14 10.74 -9.47
C PRO A 169 6.71 12.22 -9.44
N ILE A 170 5.50 12.56 -9.91
CA ILE A 170 5.02 13.95 -10.03
C ILE A 170 4.18 14.33 -8.80
N TRP A 171 4.54 15.43 -8.16
CA TRP A 171 3.79 16.02 -7.05
C TRP A 171 2.39 16.45 -7.47
N GLY A 172 1.39 16.20 -6.62
CA GLY A 172 0.00 16.59 -6.87
C GLY A 172 -0.73 15.78 -7.95
N ARG A 173 -0.02 14.95 -8.72
CA ARG A 173 -0.63 14.15 -9.78
C ARG A 173 -1.25 12.88 -9.21
N ASP A 174 -2.52 12.67 -9.55
CA ASP A 174 -3.33 11.57 -9.02
C ASP A 174 -4.08 10.79 -10.12
N ASP A 175 -3.94 11.18 -11.38
CA ASP A 175 -4.71 10.63 -12.51
C ASP A 175 -3.98 9.51 -13.28
N ARG A 176 -2.80 9.06 -12.81
CA ARG A 176 -1.96 8.07 -13.52
C ARG A 176 -1.76 6.75 -12.79
N LEU A 177 -1.38 6.80 -11.51
CA LEU A 177 -1.07 5.59 -10.73
C LEU A 177 -2.28 4.67 -10.61
N TRP A 178 -3.44 5.20 -10.21
CA TRP A 178 -4.64 4.40 -9.93
C TRP A 178 -5.24 3.76 -11.19
N PRO A 179 -5.37 4.47 -12.33
CA PRO A 179 -5.77 3.85 -13.59
C PRO A 179 -4.83 2.74 -14.07
N ALA A 180 -3.52 2.90 -13.88
CA ALA A 180 -2.54 1.86 -14.24
C ALA A 180 -2.71 0.61 -13.36
N LEU A 181 -2.95 0.80 -12.06
CA LEU A 181 -3.19 -0.28 -11.11
C LEU A 181 -4.47 -1.05 -11.39
N ILE A 182 -5.59 -0.36 -11.61
CA ILE A 182 -6.86 -1.03 -11.93
C ILE A 182 -6.80 -1.72 -13.30
N GLY A 183 -6.05 -1.16 -14.26
CA GLY A 183 -5.79 -1.78 -15.55
C GLY A 183 -5.03 -3.10 -15.43
N ALA A 184 -4.16 -3.25 -14.43
CA ALA A 184 -3.40 -4.48 -14.19
C ALA A 184 -4.25 -5.63 -13.61
N VAL A 185 -5.39 -5.32 -12.98
CA VAL A 185 -6.31 -6.31 -12.38
C VAL A 185 -7.18 -7.00 -13.45
N ARG A 186 -7.34 -6.37 -14.62
CA ARG A 186 -8.14 -6.86 -15.74
C ARG A 186 -7.32 -7.76 -16.66
#